data_AF-A0A6H9YT21-F1
#
_entry.id   AF-A0A6H9YT21-F1
#
_cell.length_a   1.000
_cell.length_b   1.000
_cell.length_c   1.000
_cell.angle_alpha   90.00
_cell.angle_beta   90.00
_cell.angle_gamma   90.00
#
_symmetry.space_group_name_H-M   'P 1'
#
loop_
_entity.id
_entity.type
_entity.pdbx_description
1 polymer ?
#
loop_
_entity_poly.entity_id
_entity_poly.type
_entity_poly.pdbx_seq_one_letter_code
_entity_poly.pdbx_strand_id
1 'polypeptide(L)' 'MRRKICVHVEHYRPNDETDYYDLPDNWDDKTPEERRAELDEMARDALFEAAGSSAFVVEVDENGREIRVLNEDES' A
#
# COMPACT_ATOMS: atom_id res chain seq x y z
N MET A 1 12.58 3.80 12.53
CA MET A 1 11.30 4.26 11.95
C MET A 1 10.40 3.04 11.86
N ARG A 2 9.19 3.10 12.41
CA ARG A 2 8.19 2.05 12.16
C ARG A 2 7.54 2.33 10.81
N ARG A 3 7.41 1.30 9.98
CA ARG A 3 6.81 1.39 8.65
C ARG A 3 5.61 0.47 8.58
N LYS A 4 4.64 0.82 7.74
CA LYS A 4 3.36 0.14 7.62
C LYS A 4 2.89 0.13 6.17
N ILE A 5 1.98 -0.77 5.85
CA ILE A 5 1.24 -0.75 4.59
C ILE A 5 -0.06 0.01 4.85
N CYS A 6 -0.32 1.05 4.05
CA CYS A 6 -1.55 1.82 4.05
C CYS A 6 -2.37 1.39 2.85
N VAL A 7 -3.57 0.85 3.11
CA VAL A 7 -4.57 0.53 2.10
C VAL A 7 -5.65 1.59 2.19
N HIS A 8 -5.89 2.31 1.10
CA HIS A 8 -6.94 3.32 1.03
C HIS A 8 -7.93 2.94 -0.05
N VAL A 9 -9.22 2.95 0.29
CA VAL A 9 -10.32 2.60 -0.60
C VAL A 9 -11.30 3.79 -0.66
N GLU A 10 -11.43 4.39 -1.84
CA GLU A 10 -12.36 5.49 -2.10
C GLU A 10 -13.68 4.94 -2.63
N HIS A 11 -14.71 4.93 -1.79
CA HIS A 11 -16.04 4.51 -2.19
C HIS A 11 -16.81 5.69 -2.83
N TYR A 12 -17.65 5.41 -3.84
CA TYR A 12 -18.45 6.44 -4.54
C TYR A 12 -19.51 7.15 -3.66
N ARG A 13 -19.56 6.89 -2.35
CA ARG A 13 -20.42 7.45 -1.31
C ARG A 13 -19.68 7.39 0.04
N PRO A 14 -20.02 8.22 1.05
CA PRO A 14 -19.10 9.04 1.85
C PRO A 14 -18.22 8.32 2.91
N ASN A 15 -17.93 7.04 2.72
CA ASN A 15 -17.06 6.28 3.60
C ASN A 15 -15.81 5.91 2.82
N ASP A 16 -14.85 6.82 2.74
CA ASP A 16 -13.49 6.43 2.39
C ASP A 16 -12.96 5.57 3.54
N GLU A 17 -12.40 4.40 3.21
CA GLU A 17 -11.84 3.47 4.19
C GLU A 17 -10.32 3.53 4.10
N THR A 18 -9.64 3.58 5.25
CA THR A 18 -8.18 3.56 5.32
C THR A 18 -7.74 2.61 6.41
N ASP A 19 -7.06 1.55 5.99
CA ASP A 19 -6.53 0.53 6.87
C ASP A 19 -5.01 0.53 6.87
N TYR A 20 -4.45 0.24 8.04
CA TYR A 20 -3.01 0.16 8.24
C TYR A 20 -2.62 -1.24 8.69
N TYR A 21 -1.79 -1.89 7.88
CA TYR A 21 -1.25 -3.23 8.15
C TYR A 21 0.21 -3.12 8.56
N ASP A 22 0.63 -3.98 9.48
CA ASP A 22 2.05 -4.14 9.79
C ASP A 22 2.78 -4.80 8.61
N LEU A 23 4.07 -4.47 8.46
CA LEU A 23 4.90 -5.09 7.44
C LEU A 23 5.14 -6.57 7.78
N PRO A 24 5.18 -7.47 6.79
CA PRO A 24 5.56 -8.85 7.03
C PRO A 24 7.02 -8.94 7.51
N ASP A 25 7.35 -9.98 8.28
CA ASP A 25 8.67 -10.14 8.93
C ASP A 25 9.85 -10.14 7.94
N ASN A 26 9.62 -10.55 6.69
CA ASN A 26 10.62 -10.56 5.62
C ASN A 26 10.50 -9.38 4.65
N TRP A 27 9.76 -8.32 5.00
CA TRP A 27 9.57 -7.16 4.14
C TRP A 27 10.90 -6.54 3.73
N ASP A 28 11.82 -6.43 4.69
CA ASP A 28 13.12 -5.81 4.47
C ASP A 28 14.09 -6.61 3.61
N ASP A 29 13.91 -7.93 3.55
CA ASP A 29 14.71 -8.83 2.72
C ASP A 29 14.23 -8.88 1.26
N LYS A 30 13.00 -8.43 0.99
CA LYS A 30 12.42 -8.38 -0.36
C LYS A 30 13.02 -7.27 -1.20
N THR A 31 13.20 -7.56 -2.48
CA THR A 31 13.55 -6.56 -3.49
C THR A 31 12.41 -5.54 -3.67
N PRO A 32 12.71 -4.34 -4.19
CA PRO A 32 11.68 -3.34 -4.48
C PRO A 32 10.57 -3.85 -5.42
N GLU A 33 10.92 -4.73 -6.36
CA GLU A 33 9.97 -5.35 -7.28
C GLU A 33 9.02 -6.32 -6.57
N GLU A 34 9.53 -7.13 -5.63
CA GLU A 34 8.71 -8.03 -4.82
C GLU A 34 7.76 -7.27 -3.89
N ARG A 35 8.25 -6.21 -3.24
CA ARG A 35 7.41 -5.34 -2.40
C ARG A 35 6.30 -4.71 -3.23
N ARG A 36 6.62 -4.19 -4.42
CA ARG A 36 5.64 -3.63 -5.33
C ARG A 36 4.60 -4.67 -5.77
N ALA A 37 5.04 -5.88 -6.10
CA ALA A 37 4.12 -6.95 -6.50
C ALA A 37 3.13 -7.31 -5.38
N GLU A 38 3.57 -7.32 -4.12
CA GLU A 38 2.67 -7.55 -2.98
C GLU A 38 1.72 -6.37 -2.73
N LEU A 39 2.20 -5.12 -2.80
CA LEU A 39 1.32 -3.95 -2.69
C LEU A 39 0.27 -3.94 -3.82
N ASP A 40 0.65 -4.31 -5.05
CA ASP A 40 -0.26 -4.43 -6.19
C ASP A 40 -1.28 -5.56 -5.99
N GLU A 41 -0.89 -6.69 -5.39
CA GLU A 41 -1.80 -7.79 -5.05
C GLU A 41 -2.82 -7.35 -3.99
N MET A 42 -2.36 -6.74 -2.90
CA MET A 42 -3.24 -6.18 -1.87
C MET A 42 -4.19 -5.13 -2.42
N ALA A 43 -3.72 -4.27 -3.34
CA ALA A 43 -4.57 -3.28 -3.99
C ALA A 43 -5.66 -3.93 -4.84
N ARG A 44 -5.35 -5.03 -5.54
CA ARG A 44 -6.33 -5.78 -6.33
C ARG A 44 -7.37 -6.46 -5.46
N ASP A 45 -6.98 -7.05 -4.34
CA ASP A 45 -7.92 -7.66 -3.41
C ASP A 45 -8.85 -6.59 -2.81
N ALA A 46 -8.29 -5.47 -2.33
CA ALA A 46 -9.09 -4.35 -1.82
C ALA A 46 -10.06 -3.80 -2.88
N LEU A 47 -9.61 -3.65 -4.14
CA LEU A 47 -10.47 -3.26 -5.26
C LEU A 47 -11.58 -4.28 -5.54
N PHE A 48 -11.28 -5.58 -5.46
CA PHE A 48 -12.24 -6.64 -5.70
C PHE A 48 -13.36 -6.63 -4.65
N GLU A 49 -13.01 -6.42 -3.38
CA GLU A 49 -13.98 -6.29 -2.29
C GLU A 49 -14.80 -5.00 -2.39
N ALA A 50 -14.21 -3.92 -2.90
CA ALA A 50 -14.83 -2.59 -2.91
C ALA A 50 -15.78 -2.29 -4.09
N ALA A 51 -16.08 -3.27 -4.96
CA ALA A 51 -17.09 -3.27 -6.03
C ALA A 51 -17.54 -1.86 -6.55
N GLY A 52 -16.72 -1.22 -7.38
CA GLY A 52 -17.02 0.08 -8.00
C GLY A 52 -16.31 1.30 -7.38
N SER A 53 -15.24 1.04 -6.64
CA SER A 53 -14.42 2.01 -5.88
C SER A 53 -12.98 2.02 -6.44
N SER A 54 -12.21 3.08 -6.18
CA SER A 54 -10.75 3.07 -6.37
C SER A 54 -10.07 2.58 -5.09
N ALA A 55 -8.97 1.86 -5.20
CA ALA A 55 -8.11 1.55 -4.06
C ALA A 55 -6.65 1.71 -4.46
N PHE A 56 -5.85 2.19 -3.52
CA PHE A 56 -4.41 2.29 -3.64
C PHE A 56 -3.73 1.79 -2.37
N VAL A 57 -2.57 1.17 -2.54
CA VAL A 57 -1.81 0.56 -1.45
C VAL A 57 -0.37 1.03 -1.51
N VAL A 58 0.13 1.57 -0.40
CA VAL A 58 1.44 2.24 -0.31
C VAL A 58 2.13 1.93 1.01
N GLU A 59 3.46 1.89 1.00
CA GLU A 59 4.26 1.85 2.23
C GLU A 59 4.29 3.25 2.85
N VAL A 60 4.04 3.37 4.15
CA VAL A 60 4.04 4.62 4.90
C VAL A 60 4.95 4.54 6.13
N ASP A 61 5.45 5.69 6.57
CA ASP A 61 6.16 5.82 7.84
C ASP A 61 5.20 5.85 9.06
N GLU A 62 5.77 5.96 10.25
CA GLU A 62 5.03 6.05 11.52
C GLU A 62 4.12 7.27 11.65
N ASN A 63 4.27 8.27 10.79
CA ASN A 63 3.44 9.47 10.69
C ASN A 63 2.43 9.38 9.54
N GLY A 64 2.34 8.24 8.85
CA GLY A 64 1.46 8.05 7.70
C GLY A 64 1.94 8.74 6.42
N ARG A 65 3.24 9.13 6.35
CA ARG A 65 3.80 9.72 5.13
C ARG A 65 4.19 8.60 4.17
N GLU A 66 3.75 8.71 2.92
CA GLU A 66 4.15 7.78 1.86
C GLU A 66 5.66 7.70 1.74
N ILE A 67 6.18 6.50 1.92
CA ILE A 67 7.54 6.12 1.57
C ILE A 67 7.43 5.62 0.14
N ARG A 68 7.60 6.52 -0.82
CA ARG A 68 7.63 6.13 -2.25
C ARG A 68 8.63 5.01 -2.44
N VAL A 69 8.15 3.81 -2.75
CA VAL A 69 8.95 2.72 -3.33
C VAL A 69 9.20 3.06 -4.80
N LEU A 70 9.79 4.22 -5.05
CA LEU A 70 10.34 4.57 -6.35
C LEU A 70 11.82 4.26 -6.28
N ASN A 71 12.19 3.06 -6.73
CA ASN A 71 13.41 2.95 -7.51
C ASN A 71 13.17 3.76 -8.81
N GLU A 72 13.37 5.07 -8.73
CA GLU A 72 14.03 5.78 -9.82
C GLU A 72 15.50 5.75 -9.38
N ASP A 73 16.33 4.85 -9.91
CA ASP A 73 17.18 5.20 -11.06
C ASP A 73 17.29 6.74 -11.20
N GLU A 74 17.95 7.38 -10.24
CA GLU A 74 18.62 8.65 -10.50
C GLU A 74 19.75 8.34 -11.49
N SER A 75 19.42 8.36 -12.78
CA SER A 75 20.39 8.38 -13.88
C SER A 75 20.33 9.69 -14.65
#